data_AF-A0A7Y3HNK5-F1
#
_entry.id   AF-A0A7Y3HNK5-F1
#
_cell.length_a   1.000
_cell.length_b   1.000
_cell.length_c   1.000
_cell.angle_alpha   90.00
_cell.angle_beta   90.00
_cell.angle_gamma   90.00
#
_symmetry.space_group_name_H-M   'P 1'
#
loop_
_entity.id
_entity.type
_entity.pdbx_description
1 polymer ?
#
loop_
_entity_poly.entity_id
_entity_poly.type
_entity_poly.pdbx_seq_one_letter_code
_entity_poly.pdbx_strand_id
1 'polypeptide(L)'
;MASKCPEVLKMFVENPELLDELDDDEVETLFVEGEITDINTDNFVVFTLEEENSVQKKYYWFSSVKADLNIVSEYKSLLNKRVILYYQPEEFFDPKIDEYRIFNKIVEIEQ
;
A
#
# COMPACT_ATOMS: atom_id res chain seq x y z
N MET A 1 23.05 -30.94 9.83
CA MET A 1 22.68 -31.84 8.72
C MET A 1 21.16 -31.83 8.59
N ALA A 2 20.62 -31.05 7.66
CA ALA A 2 19.19 -31.06 7.35
C ALA A 2 18.93 -32.13 6.29
N SER A 3 18.57 -33.34 6.70
CA SER A 3 18.48 -34.52 5.83
C SER A 3 17.09 -34.74 5.21
N LYS A 4 16.20 -33.75 5.29
CA LYS A 4 14.87 -33.78 4.67
C LYS A 4 14.55 -32.38 4.13
N CYS A 5 14.97 -32.10 2.91
CA CYS A 5 14.38 -30.99 2.16
C CYS A 5 13.04 -31.52 1.60
N PRO A 6 11.88 -30.95 1.98
CA PRO A 6 10.59 -31.29 1.40
C PRO A 6 10.67 -31.26 -0.13
N GLU A 7 10.06 -32.23 -0.81
CA GLU A 7 10.13 -32.31 -2.28
C GLU A 7 9.58 -31.05 -2.96
N VAL A 8 8.61 -30.42 -2.32
CA VAL A 8 8.05 -29.13 -2.73
C VAL A 8 9.13 -28.04 -2.80
N LEU A 9 10.08 -27.99 -1.85
CA LEU A 9 11.17 -27.01 -1.87
C LEU A 9 12.24 -27.34 -2.92
N LYS A 10 12.43 -28.63 -3.26
CA LYS A 10 13.33 -29.01 -4.35
C LYS A 10 12.79 -28.58 -5.71
N MET A 11 11.49 -28.69 -5.91
CA MET A 11 10.82 -28.27 -7.13
C MET A 11 11.07 -26.79 -7.46
N PHE A 12 11.08 -25.91 -6.44
CA PHE A 12 11.39 -24.48 -6.63
C PHE A 12 12.88 -24.20 -6.91
N VAL A 13 13.80 -25.03 -6.39
CA VAL A 13 15.24 -24.90 -6.67
C VAL A 13 15.57 -25.38 -8.08
N GLU A 14 14.88 -26.43 -8.54
CA GLU A 14 15.09 -27.03 -9.85
C GLU A 14 14.40 -26.24 -10.97
N ASN A 15 13.33 -25.52 -10.65
CA ASN A 15 12.57 -24.73 -11.61
C ASN A 15 12.29 -23.31 -11.05
N PRO A 16 13.32 -22.44 -11.00
CA PRO A 16 13.20 -21.10 -10.41
C PRO A 16 12.16 -20.22 -11.11
N GLU A 17 11.85 -20.49 -12.38
CA GLU A 17 10.79 -19.80 -13.15
C GLU A 17 9.38 -20.03 -12.55
N LEU A 18 9.15 -21.10 -11.79
CA LEU A 18 7.88 -21.29 -11.05
C LEU A 18 7.69 -20.31 -9.90
N LEU A 19 8.75 -19.66 -9.41
CA LEU A 19 8.61 -18.58 -8.43
C LEU A 19 8.18 -17.28 -9.10
N ASP A 20 8.61 -17.07 -10.35
CA ASP A 20 8.24 -15.90 -11.15
C ASP A 20 6.78 -16.00 -11.64
N GLU A 21 6.25 -17.21 -11.86
CA GLU A 21 4.85 -17.46 -12.25
C GLU A 21 3.82 -17.35 -11.10
N LEU A 22 4.26 -17.17 -9.84
CA LEU A 22 3.35 -17.04 -8.68
C LEU A 22 2.91 -15.59 -8.40
N ASP A 23 3.44 -14.62 -9.14
CA ASP A 23 3.24 -13.18 -8.93
C ASP A 23 2.54 -12.48 -10.13
N ASP A 24 1.71 -13.22 -10.87
CA ASP A 24 1.09 -12.73 -12.13
C ASP A 24 -0.25 -11.98 -11.95
N ASP A 25 -0.46 -11.37 -10.79
CA ASP A 25 -1.47 -10.33 -10.57
C ASP A 25 -0.73 -9.02 -10.17
N GLU A 26 0.06 -8.44 -11.08
CA GLU A 26 0.69 -7.14 -10.85
C GLU A 26 -0.39 -6.08 -10.57
N VAL A 27 -0.63 -5.78 -9.28
CA VAL A 27 -1.55 -4.71 -8.88
C VAL A 27 -0.97 -3.38 -9.34
N GLU A 28 -1.65 -2.75 -10.31
CA GLU A 28 -1.21 -1.49 -10.91
C GLU A 28 -0.93 -0.44 -9.83
N THR A 29 0.30 0.07 -9.82
CA THR A 29 0.67 1.17 -8.94
C THR A 29 0.38 2.50 -9.63
N LEU A 30 -0.54 3.25 -9.04
CA LEU A 30 -0.94 4.58 -9.48
C LEU A 30 -0.24 5.64 -8.63
N PHE A 31 -0.21 6.89 -9.12
CA PHE A 31 0.26 8.02 -8.33
C PHE A 31 -0.75 9.18 -8.35
N VAL A 32 -0.70 10.01 -7.32
CA VAL A 32 -1.47 11.23 -7.19
C VAL A 32 -0.62 12.30 -6.52
N GLU A 33 -0.80 13.55 -6.91
CA GLU A 33 -0.18 14.71 -6.26
C GLU A 33 -1.28 15.55 -5.60
N GLY A 34 -1.04 15.99 -4.36
CA GLY A 34 -2.00 16.80 -3.63
C GLY A 34 -1.53 17.20 -2.24
N GLU A 35 -2.37 17.94 -1.51
CA GLU A 35 -2.10 18.36 -0.13
C GLU A 35 -2.79 17.43 0.86
N ILE A 36 -2.06 16.97 1.89
CA ILE A 36 -2.64 16.17 2.98
C ILE A 36 -3.40 17.12 3.91
N THR A 37 -4.73 17.05 3.87
CA THR A 37 -5.62 17.94 4.64
C THR A 37 -6.09 17.35 5.95
N ASP A 38 -6.06 16.02 6.09
CA ASP A 38 -6.43 15.32 7.33
C ASP A 38 -5.63 14.02 7.51
N ILE A 39 -5.41 13.64 8.77
CA ILE A 39 -4.76 12.38 9.16
C ILE A 39 -5.61 11.74 10.26
N ASN A 40 -6.35 10.68 9.92
CA ASN A 40 -7.12 9.89 10.87
C ASN A 40 -6.29 8.69 11.35
N THR A 41 -6.41 8.33 12.64
CA THR A 41 -5.66 7.22 13.26
C THR A 41 -6.54 6.27 14.06
N ASP A 42 -7.84 6.17 13.73
CA ASP A 42 -8.79 5.41 14.57
C ASP A 42 -8.53 3.90 14.54
N ASN A 43 -8.23 3.34 13.36
CA ASN A 43 -7.91 1.91 13.19
C ASN A 43 -6.57 1.73 12.49
N PHE A 44 -6.36 2.50 11.43
CA PHE A 44 -5.12 2.58 10.67
C PHE A 44 -4.83 4.07 10.43
N VAL A 45 -3.61 4.38 10.02
CA VAL A 45 -3.31 5.73 9.54
C VAL A 45 -3.95 5.91 8.17
N VAL A 46 -4.80 6.92 8.05
CA VAL A 46 -5.50 7.27 6.82
C VAL A 46 -5.24 8.73 6.50
N PHE A 47 -4.67 8.99 5.33
CA PHE A 47 -4.44 10.33 4.82
C PHE A 47 -5.61 10.73 3.93
N THR A 48 -6.15 11.93 4.16
CA THR A 48 -7.05 12.58 3.20
C THR A 48 -6.21 13.53 2.37
N LEU A 49 -6.18 13.30 1.06
CA LEU A 49 -5.46 14.13 0.10
C LEU A 49 -6.46 14.97 -0.71
N GLU A 50 -6.19 16.26 -0.83
CA GLU A 50 -6.91 17.17 -1.73
C GLU A 50 -6.10 17.36 -3.02
N GLU A 51 -6.68 16.93 -4.13
CA GLU A 51 -6.12 17.08 -5.49
C GLU A 51 -6.40 18.50 -6.05
N GLU A 52 -5.75 18.89 -7.15
CA GLU A 52 -5.94 20.22 -7.77
C GLU A 52 -7.39 20.56 -8.16
N ASN A 53 -8.23 19.54 -8.37
CA ASN A 53 -9.65 19.71 -8.70
C ASN A 53 -10.55 19.84 -7.45
N SER A 54 -9.98 20.08 -6.26
CA SER A 54 -10.68 20.07 -4.96
C SER A 54 -11.42 18.77 -4.65
N VAL A 55 -10.97 17.66 -5.26
CA VAL A 55 -11.46 16.32 -4.95
C VAL A 55 -10.66 15.78 -3.79
N GLN A 56 -11.34 15.38 -2.72
CA GLN A 56 -10.71 14.76 -1.56
C GLN A 56 -10.86 13.23 -1.61
N LYS A 57 -9.75 12.51 -1.48
CA LYS A 57 -9.73 11.03 -1.43
C LYS A 57 -8.93 10.54 -0.24
N LYS A 58 -9.28 9.33 0.22
CA LYS A 58 -8.63 8.65 1.34
C LYS A 58 -7.61 7.63 0.84
N TYR A 59 -6.46 7.61 1.49
CA TYR A 59 -5.34 6.72 1.23
C TYR A 59 -4.92 6.04 2.52
N TYR A 60 -4.75 4.72 2.49
CA TYR A 60 -4.69 3.87 3.66
C TYR A 60 -3.30 3.27 3.82
N TRP A 61 -2.73 3.43 5.01
CA TRP A 61 -1.47 2.83 5.36
C TRP A 61 -1.67 1.46 6.02
N PHE A 62 -1.72 0.41 5.20
CA PHE A 62 -1.92 -0.98 5.66
C PHE A 62 -0.62 -1.79 5.78
N SER A 63 0.41 -1.45 5.00
CA SER A 63 1.67 -2.19 4.90
C SER A 63 2.88 -1.26 5.03
N SER A 64 4.11 -1.77 4.91
CA SER A 64 5.29 -0.91 4.83
C SER A 64 5.14 0.10 3.70
N VAL A 65 5.51 1.36 3.96
CA VAL A 65 5.48 2.46 3.00
C VAL A 65 6.90 2.96 2.82
N LYS A 66 7.34 3.10 1.57
CA LYS A 66 8.61 3.74 1.23
C LYS A 66 8.46 5.25 1.39
N ALA A 67 9.39 5.87 2.09
CA ALA A 67 9.43 7.32 2.30
C ALA A 67 10.86 7.74 2.64
N ASP A 68 11.23 8.96 2.29
CA ASP A 68 12.54 9.53 2.62
C ASP A 68 12.69 9.88 4.11
N LEU A 69 11.56 10.12 4.79
CA LEU A 69 11.49 10.38 6.22
C LEU A 69 11.19 9.10 7.01
N ASN A 70 11.44 9.11 8.33
CA ASN A 70 11.04 7.99 9.18
C ASN A 70 9.52 8.04 9.42
N ILE A 71 8.78 7.48 8.46
CA ILE A 71 7.32 7.60 8.37
C ILE A 71 6.59 7.15 9.65
N VAL A 72 7.14 6.15 10.37
CA VAL A 72 6.55 5.63 11.62
C VAL A 72 6.51 6.69 12.72
N SER A 73 7.55 7.51 12.83
CA SER A 73 7.62 8.58 13.85
C SER A 73 7.13 9.94 13.34
N GLU A 74 7.16 10.18 12.04
CA GLU A 74 7.07 11.53 11.48
C GLU A 74 5.85 11.76 10.58
N TYR A 75 4.99 10.76 10.33
CA TYR A 75 3.84 10.92 9.42
C TYR A 75 2.93 12.11 9.75
N LYS A 76 2.80 12.49 11.03
CA LYS A 76 1.98 13.66 11.42
C LYS A 76 2.52 14.98 10.89
N SER A 77 3.82 15.05 10.58
CA SER A 77 4.45 16.24 9.97
C SER A 77 4.02 16.47 8.52
N LEU A 78 3.41 15.45 7.89
CA LEU A 78 2.86 15.54 6.54
C LEU A 78 1.57 16.35 6.45
N LEU A 79 0.93 16.68 7.58
CA LEU A 79 -0.28 17.48 7.58
C LEU A 79 -0.01 18.87 6.96
N ASN A 80 -0.87 19.29 6.04
CA ASN A 80 -0.75 20.50 5.22
C ASN A 80 0.53 20.54 4.36
N LYS A 81 1.07 19.36 4.01
CA LYS A 81 2.16 19.23 3.04
C LYS A 81 1.61 18.74 1.71
N ARG A 82 2.16 19.30 0.64
CA ARG A 82 1.99 18.77 -0.71
C ARG A 82 2.93 17.58 -0.87
N VAL A 83 2.41 16.47 -1.37
CA VAL A 83 3.13 15.20 -1.52
C VAL A 83 2.76 14.54 -2.84
N ILE A 84 3.64 13.65 -3.31
CA ILE A 84 3.31 12.65 -4.32
C ILE A 84 3.09 11.32 -3.60
N LEU A 85 1.90 10.75 -3.78
CA LEU A 85 1.47 9.50 -3.16
C LEU A 85 1.35 8.42 -4.23
N TYR A 86 2.10 7.34 -4.05
CA TYR A 86 1.96 6.13 -4.85
C TYR A 86 1.08 5.13 -4.11
N TYR A 87 0.10 4.55 -4.80
CA TYR A 87 -0.88 3.68 -4.19
C TYR A 87 -1.34 2.57 -5.14
N GLN A 88 -1.84 1.49 -4.53
CA GLN A 88 -2.44 0.35 -5.21
C GLN A 88 -3.91 0.27 -4.80
N PRO A 89 -4.87 0.33 -5.74
CA PRO A 89 -6.27 0.06 -5.44
C PRO A 89 -6.44 -1.41 -5.08
N GLU A 90 -6.92 -1.69 -3.88
CA GLU A 90 -7.18 -3.05 -3.40
C GLU A 90 -8.63 -3.20 -2.96
N GLU A 91 -9.22 -4.34 -3.30
CA GLU A 91 -10.60 -4.64 -2.95
C GLU A 91 -10.67 -5.41 -1.64
N PHE A 92 -11.43 -4.89 -0.67
CA PHE A 92 -11.66 -5.54 0.61
C PHE A 92 -13.16 -5.60 0.92
N PHE A 93 -13.58 -6.71 1.53
CA PHE A 93 -14.93 -6.83 2.07
C PHE A 93 -15.10 -5.94 3.31
N ASP A 94 -16.06 -5.01 3.28
CA ASP A 94 -16.40 -4.17 4.41
C ASP A 94 -17.70 -4.68 5.08
N PRO A 95 -17.61 -5.33 6.26
CA PRO A 95 -18.76 -5.91 6.93
C PRO A 95 -19.76 -4.86 7.44
N LYS A 96 -19.44 -3.56 7.42
CA LYS A 96 -20.39 -2.50 7.79
C LYS A 96 -21.43 -2.23 6.72
N ILE A 97 -21.09 -2.51 5.47
CA ILE A 97 -21.97 -2.33 4.31
C ILE A 97 -22.32 -3.64 3.60
N ASP A 98 -21.73 -4.77 4.03
CA ASP A 98 -21.94 -6.11 3.47
C ASP A 98 -21.54 -6.22 1.99
N GLU A 99 -20.56 -5.42 1.57
CA GLU A 99 -20.09 -5.33 0.19
C GLU A 99 -18.56 -5.20 0.13
N TYR A 100 -18.00 -5.53 -1.04
CA TYR A 100 -16.60 -5.23 -1.36
C TYR A 100 -16.47 -3.76 -1.78
N ARG A 101 -15.38 -3.12 -1.37
CA ARG A 101 -15.03 -1.79 -1.85
C ARG A 101 -13.53 -1.62 -2.03
N ILE A 102 -13.18 -0.67 -2.87
CA ILE A 102 -11.79 -0.33 -3.18
C ILE A 102 -11.22 0.58 -2.09
N PHE A 103 -10.02 0.23 -1.62
CA PHE A 103 -9.19 1.05 -0.74
C PHE A 103 -7.89 1.38 -1.47
N ASN A 104 -7.49 2.65 -1.42
CA ASN A 104 -6.21 3.08 -2.01
C ASN A 104 -5.09 2.80 -1.01
N LYS A 105 -4.45 1.63 -1.11
CA LYS A 105 -3.34 1.23 -0.22
C LYS A 105 -2.07 2.00 -0.62
N ILE A 106 -1.47 2.70 0.33
CA ILE A 106 -0.23 3.45 0.10
C ILE A 106 0.95 2.50 -0.03
N VAL A 107 1.81 2.74 -1.02
CA VAL A 107 3.08 2.04 -1.19
C VAL A 107 4.28 2.97 -1.03
N GLU A 108 4.18 4.23 -1.44
CA GLU A 108 5.27 5.21 -1.34
C GLU A 108 4.75 6.66 -1.16
N ILE A 109 5.52 7.48 -0.44
CA ILE A 109 5.26 8.92 -0.23
C ILE A 109 6.53 9.72 -0.50
N GLU A 110 6.46 10.69 -1.41
CA GLU A 110 7.50 11.67 -1.72
C GLU A 110 7.04 13.10 -1.36
N GLN A 111 7.97 13.98 -0.94
CA GLN A 111 7.71 15.38 -0.54
C GLN A 111 8.40 16.38 -1.47
#